data_AF-A0AAE1Q1Z4-F1
#
_entry.id   AF-A0AAE1Q1Z4-F1
#
_cell.length_a   1.000
_cell.length_b   1.000
_cell.length_c   1.000
_cell.angle_alpha   90.00
_cell.angle_beta   90.00
_cell.angle_gamma   90.00
#
_symmetry.space_group_name_H-M   'P 1'
#
loop_
_entity.id
_entity.type
_entity.pdbx_description
1 polymer ?
#
loop_
_entity_poly.entity_id
_entity_poly.type
_entity_poly.pdbx_seq_one_letter_code
_entity_poly.pdbx_strand_id
1 'polypeptide(L)'
;MYFPEFEEEEGKLVRNPFSGTLDITTIPSDVQDEFLDLKHDSAAKDLYEEKSLNVFWCSMHQSYPKVSEIALRLLLPFSTTYLCESGFSTLLQIKNKSRNRLDVDPDMRCALSVTQPRIRQLTEKKQYQPSR
;
A
#
# COMPACT_ATOMS: atom_id res chain seq x y z
N MET A 1 2.61 -1.02 17.31
CA MET A 1 2.99 -1.16 15.89
C MET A 1 4.00 -2.28 15.79
N TYR A 2 3.66 -3.36 15.08
CA TYR A 2 4.65 -4.38 14.71
C TYR A 2 5.24 -3.92 13.38
N PHE A 3 6.47 -3.42 13.42
CA PHE A 3 7.28 -3.31 12.21
C PHE A 3 8.04 -4.63 12.10
N PRO A 4 7.88 -5.39 11.02
CA PRO A 4 8.75 -6.53 10.78
C PRO A 4 10.20 -6.06 10.87
N GLU A 5 11.05 -6.78 11.60
CA GLU A 5 12.49 -6.56 11.56
C GLU A 5 12.94 -6.98 10.16
N PHE A 6 13.16 -6.00 9.29
CA PHE A 6 13.75 -6.23 7.98
C PHE A 6 15.26 -6.19 8.10
N GLU A 7 15.93 -7.08 7.39
CA GLU A 7 17.38 -7.07 7.32
C GLU A 7 17.86 -5.84 6.54
N GLU A 8 18.94 -5.20 7.00
CA GLU A 8 19.48 -3.97 6.38
C GLU A 8 19.78 -4.16 4.89
N GLU A 9 20.15 -5.38 4.51
CA GLU A 9 20.47 -5.78 3.15
C GLU A 9 19.24 -5.89 2.23
N GLU A 10 18.10 -6.37 2.75
CA GLU A 10 16.83 -6.30 2.03
C GLU A 10 16.46 -4.84 1.75
N GLY A 11 16.64 -3.94 2.72
CA GLY A 11 16.42 -2.51 2.53
C GLY A 11 17.28 -1.90 1.42
N LYS A 12 18.56 -2.32 1.33
CA LYS A 12 19.49 -1.89 0.27
C LYS A 12 19.04 -2.41 -1.10
N LEU A 13 18.63 -3.68 -1.18
CA LEU A 13 18.08 -4.30 -2.40
C LEU A 13 16.85 -3.55 -2.87
N VAL A 14 15.89 -3.30 -1.97
CA VAL A 14 14.61 -2.65 -2.31
C VAL A 14 14.84 -1.22 -2.77
N ARG A 15 15.82 -0.52 -2.19
CA ARG A 15 16.15 0.86 -2.58
C ARG A 15 16.84 0.93 -3.93
N ASN A 16 17.79 0.04 -4.20
CA ASN A 16 18.49 -0.01 -5.47
C ASN A 16 19.02 -1.43 -5.76
N PRO A 17 18.26 -2.25 -6.53
CA PRO A 17 18.67 -3.62 -6.82
C PRO A 17 19.90 -3.69 -7.73
N PHE A 18 20.18 -2.63 -8.48
CA PHE A 18 21.32 -2.56 -9.41
C PHE A 18 22.61 -2.05 -8.75
N SER A 19 22.63 -1.81 -7.43
CA SER A 19 23.84 -1.35 -6.74
C SER A 19 24.92 -2.44 -6.71
N GLY A 20 26.15 -2.08 -7.09
CA GLY A 20 27.32 -2.97 -7.03
C GLY A 20 27.78 -3.32 -5.62
N THR A 21 27.26 -2.63 -4.59
CA THR A 21 27.64 -2.82 -3.19
C THR A 21 26.86 -3.92 -2.46
N LEU A 22 25.81 -4.45 -3.08
CA LEU A 22 24.97 -5.50 -2.51
C LEU A 22 25.67 -6.86 -2.67
N ASP A 23 25.95 -7.50 -1.53
CA ASP A 23 26.36 -8.89 -1.48
C ASP A 23 25.14 -9.79 -1.71
N ILE A 24 25.26 -10.77 -2.60
CA ILE A 24 24.18 -11.70 -2.91
C ILE A 24 24.03 -12.74 -1.78
N THR A 25 25.12 -13.02 -1.05
CA THR A 25 25.12 -14.04 0.02
C THR A 25 24.28 -13.64 1.23
N THR A 26 23.95 -12.35 1.36
CA THR A 26 23.09 -11.82 2.43
C THR A 26 21.60 -11.90 2.08
N ILE A 27 21.26 -12.22 0.83
CA ILE A 27 19.88 -12.41 0.38
C ILE A 27 19.49 -13.89 0.56
N PRO A 28 18.23 -14.23 0.89
CA PRO A 28 17.79 -15.62 0.99
C PRO A 28 18.13 -16.45 -0.24
N SER A 29 18.69 -17.66 -0.03
CA SER A 29 19.22 -18.52 -1.09
C SER A 29 18.20 -18.84 -2.19
N ASP A 30 16.91 -18.93 -1.85
CA ASP A 30 15.83 -19.21 -2.80
C ASP A 30 15.51 -18.03 -3.73
N VAL A 31 16.04 -16.84 -3.43
CA VAL A 31 15.83 -15.57 -4.15
C VAL A 31 17.09 -15.12 -4.90
N GLN A 32 18.28 -15.64 -4.55
CA GLN A 32 19.56 -15.22 -5.11
C GLN A 32 19.65 -15.33 -6.64
N ASP A 33 19.17 -16.43 -7.23
CA ASP A 33 19.21 -16.65 -8.68
C ASP A 33 18.37 -15.58 -9.41
N GLU A 34 17.16 -15.35 -8.92
CA GLU A 34 16.24 -14.37 -9.50
C GLU A 34 16.76 -12.93 -9.33
N PHE A 35 17.40 -12.64 -8.19
CA PHE A 35 18.05 -11.36 -7.96
C PHE A 35 19.25 -11.15 -8.89
N LEU A 36 20.03 -12.20 -9.14
CA LEU A 36 21.16 -12.15 -10.06
C LEU A 36 20.70 -11.88 -11.50
N ASP A 37 19.63 -12.55 -11.93
CA ASP A 37 19.02 -12.32 -13.24
C ASP A 37 18.52 -10.87 -13.37
N LEU A 38 17.77 -10.38 -12.37
CA LEU A 38 17.30 -8.99 -12.33
C LEU A 38 18.47 -7.99 -12.43
N LYS A 39 19.58 -8.25 -11.73
CA LYS A 39 20.76 -7.37 -11.74
C LYS A 39 21.39 -7.19 -13.12
N HIS A 40 21.27 -8.21 -13.97
CA HIS A 40 21.83 -8.23 -15.32
C HIS A 40 20.81 -7.89 -16.40
N ASP A 41 19.56 -7.64 -16.03
CA ASP A 41 18.49 -7.23 -16.94
C ASP A 41 18.58 -5.72 -17.22
N SER A 42 19.05 -5.37 -18.42
CA SER A 42 19.14 -3.97 -18.86
C SER A 42 17.77 -3.31 -19.01
N ALA A 43 16.74 -4.06 -19.45
CA ALA A 43 15.40 -3.50 -19.61
C ALA A 43 14.75 -3.21 -18.25
N ALA A 44 15.00 -4.06 -17.25
CA ALA A 44 14.60 -3.78 -15.88
C ALA A 44 15.33 -2.54 -15.33
N LYS A 45 16.62 -2.36 -15.65
CA LYS A 45 17.37 -1.17 -15.25
C LYS A 45 16.79 0.11 -15.86
N ASP A 46 16.48 0.10 -17.16
CA ASP A 46 15.86 1.23 -17.84
C ASP A 46 14.51 1.59 -17.19
N LEU A 47 13.69 0.57 -16.88
CA LEU A 47 12.41 0.75 -16.18
C LEU A 47 12.56 1.30 -14.76
N TYR A 48 13.64 0.95 -14.05
CA TYR A 48 13.95 1.48 -12.73
C TYR A 48 14.30 2.97 -12.79
N GLU A 49 15.01 3.41 -13.83
CA GLU A 49 15.34 4.83 -14.04
C GLU A 49 14.12 5.65 -14.49
N GLU A 50 13.16 5.04 -15.19
CA GLU A 50 11.94 5.70 -15.68
C GLU A 50 10.83 5.82 -14.62
N LYS A 51 10.65 4.79 -13.79
CA LYS A 51 9.47 4.65 -12.91
C LYS A 51 9.79 4.98 -11.46
N SER A 52 8.75 5.33 -10.69
CA SER A 52 8.86 5.38 -9.24
C SER A 52 9.07 3.99 -8.65
N LEU A 53 9.74 3.92 -7.50
CA LEU A 53 10.17 2.67 -6.86
C LEU A 53 9.03 1.65 -6.68
N ASN A 54 7.88 2.10 -6.20
CA ASN A 54 6.70 1.26 -6.03
C ASN A 54 6.16 0.71 -7.36
N VAL A 55 6.13 1.52 -8.41
CA VAL A 55 5.61 1.11 -9.73
C VAL A 55 6.60 0.17 -10.42
N PHE A 56 7.90 0.40 -10.24
CA PHE A 56 8.94 -0.52 -10.68
C PHE A 56 8.76 -1.91 -10.07
N TRP A 57 8.70 -2.01 -8.74
CA TRP A 57 8.56 -3.30 -8.05
C TRP A 57 7.24 -4.01 -8.37
N CYS A 58 6.14 -3.25 -8.55
CA CYS A 58 4.89 -3.83 -9.07
C CYS A 58 5.04 -4.39 -10.49
N SER A 59 5.82 -3.72 -11.35
CA SER A 59 6.05 -4.19 -12.73
C SER A 59 6.95 -5.43 -12.77
N MET A 60 7.91 -5.53 -11.84
CA MET A 60 8.84 -6.66 -11.76
C MET A 60 8.20 -7.93 -11.21
N HIS A 61 7.08 -7.85 -10.49
CA HIS A 61 6.45 -9.00 -9.84
C HIS A 61 6.07 -10.14 -10.81
N GLN A 62 5.81 -9.84 -12.09
CA GLN A 62 5.50 -10.88 -13.07
C GLN A 62 6.73 -11.69 -13.50
N SER A 63 7.87 -11.03 -13.66
CA SER A 63 9.11 -11.65 -14.16
C SER A 63 10.02 -12.13 -13.04
N TYR A 64 10.02 -11.39 -11.93
CA TYR A 64 10.84 -11.59 -10.74
C TYR A 64 9.92 -11.61 -9.49
N PRO A 65 9.09 -12.64 -9.32
CA PRO A 65 8.09 -12.70 -8.26
C PRO A 65 8.69 -12.72 -6.85
N LYS A 66 9.78 -13.46 -6.60
CA LYS A 66 10.35 -13.64 -5.26
C LYS A 66 11.06 -12.38 -4.77
N VAL A 67 11.90 -11.78 -5.63
CA VAL A 67 12.62 -10.54 -5.31
C VAL A 67 11.62 -9.39 -5.14
N SER A 68 10.64 -9.32 -6.05
CA SER A 68 9.60 -8.29 -5.96
C SER A 68 8.70 -8.47 -4.75
N GLU A 69 8.46 -9.70 -4.30
CA GLU A 69 7.68 -9.94 -3.08
C GLU A 69 8.36 -9.35 -1.84
N ILE A 70 9.68 -9.51 -1.69
CA ILE A 70 10.45 -8.85 -0.63
C ILE A 70 10.26 -7.34 -0.72
N ALA A 71 10.45 -6.77 -1.91
CA ALA A 71 10.30 -5.33 -2.09
C ALA A 71 8.90 -4.81 -1.78
N LEU A 72 7.87 -5.48 -2.25
CA LEU A 72 6.49 -5.11 -1.99
C LEU A 72 6.15 -5.25 -0.51
N ARG A 73 6.65 -6.28 0.18
CA ARG A 73 6.45 -6.43 1.64
C ARG A 73 7.09 -5.30 2.45
N LEU A 74 8.24 -4.78 2.02
CA LEU A 74 8.87 -3.60 2.64
C LEU A 74 8.16 -2.28 2.28
N LEU A 75 7.63 -2.16 1.06
CA LEU A 75 7.02 -0.92 0.56
C LEU A 75 5.55 -0.74 0.93
N LEU A 76 4.79 -1.84 1.10
CA LEU A 76 3.36 -1.82 1.38
C LEU A 76 2.89 -1.65 2.85
N PRO A 77 3.70 -1.79 3.92
CA PRO A 77 3.17 -1.78 5.29
C PRO A 77 2.51 -0.43 5.64
N PHE A 78 2.85 0.64 4.92
CA PHE A 78 2.26 1.95 5.10
C PHE A 78 0.81 2.06 4.65
N SER A 79 0.33 1.27 3.69
CA SER A 79 -1.05 1.45 3.21
C SER A 79 -2.06 0.73 4.09
N THR A 80 -1.82 -0.52 4.48
CA THR A 80 -2.76 -1.29 5.32
C THR A 80 -2.71 -0.88 6.79
N THR A 81 -1.54 -0.57 7.34
CA THR A 81 -1.43 -0.10 8.74
C THR A 81 -2.05 1.27 8.90
N TYR A 82 -1.73 2.23 8.01
CA TYR A 82 -2.34 3.56 8.05
C TYR A 82 -3.86 3.50 7.85
N LEU A 83 -4.36 2.71 6.90
CA LEU A 83 -5.80 2.55 6.69
C LEU A 83 -6.47 1.86 7.88
N CYS A 84 -5.81 0.89 8.51
CA CYS A 84 -6.29 0.22 9.71
C CYS A 84 -6.34 1.19 10.89
N GLU A 85 -5.28 1.96 11.14
CA GLU A 85 -5.22 2.98 12.20
C GLU A 85 -6.21 4.12 11.96
N SER A 86 -6.34 4.58 10.71
CA SER A 86 -7.33 5.58 10.31
C SER A 86 -8.76 5.04 10.46
N GLY A 87 -8.97 3.77 10.14
CA GLY A 87 -10.22 3.04 10.35
C GLY A 87 -10.59 2.95 11.84
N PHE A 88 -9.66 2.54 12.68
CA PHE A 88 -9.84 2.47 14.12
C PHE A 88 -10.07 3.86 14.76
N SER A 89 -9.31 4.86 14.33
CA SER A 89 -9.50 6.25 14.79
C SER A 89 -10.88 6.77 14.41
N THR A 90 -11.30 6.56 13.16
CA THR A 90 -12.64 6.89 12.65
C THR A 90 -13.74 6.20 13.46
N LEU A 91 -13.60 4.89 13.71
CA LEU A 91 -14.53 4.12 14.53
C LEU A 91 -14.64 4.68 15.94
N LEU A 92 -13.52 5.03 16.57
CA LEU A 92 -13.49 5.63 17.91
C LEU A 92 -14.22 6.98 17.94
N GLN A 93 -14.02 7.81 16.91
CA GLN A 93 -14.71 9.10 16.76
C GLN A 93 -16.22 8.92 16.57
N ILE A 94 -16.64 8.00 15.70
CA ILE A 94 -18.06 7.70 15.46
C ILE A 94 -18.71 7.13 16.72
N LYS A 95 -18.08 6.15 17.38
CA LYS A 95 -18.59 5.54 18.62
C LYS A 95 -18.80 6.56 19.74
N ASN A 96 -17.88 7.52 19.89
CA ASN A 96 -18.03 8.58 20.89
C ASN A 96 -19.20 9.53 20.57
N LYS A 97 -19.48 9.80 19.29
CA LYS A 97 -20.59 10.67 18.85
C LYS A 97 -21.94 9.97 18.78
N SER A 98 -21.96 8.67 18.49
CA SER A 98 -23.16 7.84 18.28
C SER A 98 -23.48 6.94 19.49
N ARG A 99 -23.20 7.37 20.73
CA ARG A 99 -23.40 6.57 21.97
C ARG A 99 -24.79 5.91 22.13
N ASN A 100 -25.80 6.34 21.38
CA ASN A 100 -27.16 5.77 21.38
C ASN A 100 -27.56 5.03 20.08
N ARG A 101 -26.68 4.87 19.09
CA ARG A 101 -26.97 4.18 17.81
C ARG A 101 -26.17 2.88 17.71
N LEU A 102 -26.85 1.78 17.37
CA LEU A 102 -26.28 0.43 17.33
C LEU A 102 -25.49 0.14 16.04
N ASP A 103 -25.73 0.89 14.96
CA ASP A 103 -25.11 0.68 13.65
C ASP A 103 -24.21 1.86 13.24
N VAL A 104 -22.93 1.55 12.97
CA VAL A 104 -21.86 2.48 12.60
C VAL A 104 -21.35 2.26 11.18
N ASP A 105 -21.78 1.20 10.50
CA ASP A 105 -21.26 0.80 9.18
C ASP A 105 -21.45 1.87 8.09
N PRO A 106 -22.62 2.56 7.99
CA PRO A 106 -22.81 3.60 6.99
C PRO A 106 -21.88 4.79 7.22
N ASP A 107 -21.68 5.17 8.48
CA ASP A 107 -20.86 6.31 8.88
C ASP A 107 -19.38 6.01 8.64
N MET A 108 -18.93 4.78 8.94
CA MET A 108 -17.57 4.33 8.63
C MET A 108 -17.30 4.27 7.13
N ARG A 109 -18.23 3.73 6.34
CA ARG A 109 -18.10 3.70 4.87
C ARG A 109 -17.96 5.09 4.27
N CYS A 110 -18.74 6.06 4.77
CA CYS A 110 -18.67 7.44 4.32
C CYS A 110 -17.32 8.09 4.70
N ALA A 111 -16.89 7.91 5.95
CA ALA A 111 -15.67 8.52 6.47
C ALA A 111 -14.37 7.95 5.88
N LEU A 112 -14.36 6.66 5.51
CA LEU A 112 -13.19 5.99 4.91
C LEU A 112 -13.22 5.97 3.37
N SER A 113 -14.30 6.47 2.76
CA SER A 113 -14.42 6.54 1.31
C SER A 113 -13.46 7.58 0.73
N VAL A 114 -12.63 7.14 -0.21
CA VAL A 114 -11.79 8.01 -1.05
C VAL A 114 -12.61 8.68 -2.17
N THR A 115 -13.83 8.20 -2.41
CA THR A 115 -14.74 8.71 -3.45
C THR A 115 -15.47 9.94 -2.94
N GLN A 116 -15.44 11.02 -3.74
CA GLN A 116 -16.09 12.28 -3.38
C GLN A 116 -17.62 12.16 -3.46
N PRO A 117 -18.36 12.48 -2.39
CA PRO A 117 -19.81 12.29 -2.38
C PRO A 117 -20.49 13.26 -3.37
N ARG A 118 -21.42 12.73 -4.18
CA ARG A 118 -22.18 13.51 -5.17
C ARG A 118 -23.33 14.29 -4.51
N ILE A 119 -22.99 15.14 -3.54
CA ILE A 119 -23.96 15.87 -2.70
C ILE A 119 -24.90 16.72 -3.55
N ARG A 120 -24.39 17.35 -4.63
CA ARG A 120 -25.21 18.17 -5.54
C ARG A 120 -26.33 17.38 -6.22
N GLN A 121 -26.02 16.18 -6.71
CA GLN A 121 -27.02 15.30 -7.33
C GLN A 121 -28.04 14.78 -6.32
N LEU A 122 -27.63 14.58 -5.05
CA LEU A 122 -28.55 14.21 -3.97
C LEU A 122 -29.49 15.36 -3.62
N THR A 123 -28.99 16.60 -3.56
CA THR A 123 -29.81 17.78 -3.28
C THR A 123 -30.80 18.09 -4.39
N GLU A 124 -30.41 17.86 -5.65
CA GLU A 124 -31.30 18.04 -6.82
C GLU A 124 -32.44 17.01 -6.86
N LYS A 125 -32.20 15.78 -6.38
CA LYS A 125 -33.19 14.69 -6.35
C LYS A 125 -34.03 14.66 -5.08
N LYS A 126 -33.75 15.51 -4.09
CA LYS A 126 -34.49 15.53 -2.83
C LYS A 126 -35.80 16.30 -3.02
N GLN A 127 -36.90 15.59 -3.20
CA GLN A 127 -38.22 16.19 -3.27
C GLN A 127 -38.59 16.79 -1.90
N TYR A 128 -38.93 18.07 -1.89
CA TYR A 128 -39.39 18.79 -0.70
C TYR A 128 -40.65 18.11 -0.17
N GLN A 129 -40.58 17.57 1.06
CA GLN A 129 -41.74 17.08 1.78
C GLN A 129 -42.15 18.15 2.80
N PRO A 130 -43.23 18.91 2.55
CA PRO A 130 -43.74 19.83 3.54
C PRO A 130 -44.27 19.05 4.75
N SER A 131 -43.82 19.41 5.94
CA SER A 131 -44.41 18.94 7.19
C SER A 131 -45.84 19.46 7.30
N ARG A 132 -46.76 18.57 7.70
CA ARG A 132 -48.16 18.91 8.01
C ARG A 132 -48.30 19.43 9.43
#